data_AF-A0A7V1N740-F1
#
_entry.id   AF-A0A7V1N740-F1
#
_cell.length_a   1.000
_cell.length_b   1.000
_cell.length_c   1.000
_cell.angle_alpha   90.00
_cell.angle_beta   90.00
_cell.angle_gamma   90.00
#
_symmetry.space_group_name_H-M   'P 1'
#
loop_
_entity.id
_entity.type
_entity.pdbx_description
1 polymer ?
#
loop_
_entity_poly.entity_id
_entity_poly.type
_entity_poly.pdbx_seq_one_letter_code
_entity_poly.pdbx_strand_id
1 'polypeptide(L)'
;MIERYTRPEMGAIWTDESRFGAWLQVEVAVCEAWARRGRIPPEALAEIRDGAAFDAGRILEIERTVRHDVIAFLTSVAEHVGPASRFIHLGMTSSDILDT
;
A
#
# COMPACT_ATOMS: atom_id res chain seq x y z
N MET A 1 12.35 15.43 -8.51
CA MET A 1 12.84 16.82 -8.30
C MET A 1 14.26 16.94 -8.85
N ILE A 2 14.75 18.15 -9.15
CA ILE A 2 16.13 18.31 -9.64
C ILE A 2 17.08 18.17 -8.45
N GLU A 3 17.98 17.19 -8.50
CA GLU A 3 18.89 16.82 -7.40
C GLU A 3 19.67 18.02 -6.85
N ARG A 4 20.25 18.84 -7.74
CA ARG A 4 21.02 20.05 -7.40
C ARG A 4 20.31 21.01 -6.43
N TYR A 5 18.98 21.09 -6.48
CA TYR A 5 18.19 22.04 -5.69
C TYR A 5 17.35 21.37 -4.60
N THR A 6 17.40 20.04 -4.52
CA THR A 6 16.57 19.26 -3.61
C THR A 6 17.28 19.12 -2.28
N ARG A 7 16.64 19.58 -1.20
CA ARG A 7 17.09 19.26 0.16
C ARG A 7 16.87 17.76 0.41
N PRO A 8 17.83 17.03 0.98
CA PRO A 8 17.71 15.59 1.19
C PRO A 8 16.42 15.18 1.91
N GLU A 9 16.02 15.93 2.93
CA GLU A 9 14.82 15.65 3.74
C GLU A 9 13.54 15.82 2.92
N MET A 10 13.48 16.85 2.06
CA MET A 10 12.36 17.04 1.16
C MET A 10 12.33 15.98 0.07
N GLY A 11 13.49 15.63 -0.49
CA GLY A 11 13.60 14.59 -1.52
C GLY A 11 13.11 13.23 -1.01
N ALA A 12 13.44 12.89 0.24
CA ALA A 12 13.07 11.63 0.87
C ALA A 12 11.53 11.45 0.97
N ILE A 13 10.76 12.51 1.17
CA ILE A 13 9.28 12.44 1.27
C ILE A 13 8.65 12.02 -0.06
N TRP A 14 9.25 12.42 -1.18
CA TRP A 14 8.69 12.23 -2.52
C TRP A 14 9.29 11.02 -3.27
N THR A 15 9.91 10.09 -2.55
CA THR A 15 10.36 8.82 -3.13
C THR A 15 9.19 7.84 -3.28
N ASP A 16 9.33 6.87 -4.19
CA ASP A 16 8.36 5.78 -4.32
C ASP A 16 8.21 4.98 -3.03
N GLU A 17 9.32 4.76 -2.32
CA GLU A 17 9.33 4.10 -1.01
C GLU A 17 8.44 4.82 0.00
N SER A 18 8.59 6.15 0.12
CA SER A 18 7.78 6.96 1.03
C SER A 18 6.31 7.01 0.59
N ARG A 19 6.06 7.11 -0.72
CA ARG A 19 4.70 7.12 -1.29
C ARG A 19 3.96 5.80 -1.01
N PHE A 20 4.55 4.66 -1.38
CA PHE A 20 3.93 3.36 -1.17
C PHE A 20 3.86 2.99 0.33
N GLY A 21 4.82 3.45 1.13
CA GLY A 21 4.77 3.35 2.58
C GLY A 21 3.57 4.07 3.18
N ALA A 22 3.26 5.29 2.72
CA ALA A 22 2.07 6.02 3.13
C ALA A 22 0.78 5.29 2.72
N TRP A 23 0.70 4.78 1.49
CA TRP A 23 -0.47 4.01 1.04
C TRP A 23 -0.69 2.74 1.87
N LEU A 24 0.38 2.01 2.20
CA LEU A 24 0.29 0.83 3.05
C LEU A 24 -0.22 1.18 4.46
N GLN A 25 0.19 2.31 5.03
CA GLN A 25 -0.33 2.78 6.31
C GLN A 25 -1.84 3.05 6.25
N VAL A 26 -2.32 3.69 5.19
CA VAL A 26 -3.76 3.95 4.98
C VAL A 26 -4.54 2.63 4.85
N GLU A 27 -4.06 1.71 4.01
CA GLU A 27 -4.67 0.40 3.80
C GLU A 27 -4.80 -0.41 5.10
N VAL A 28 -3.72 -0.47 5.90
CA VAL A 28 -3.72 -1.16 7.18
C VAL A 28 -4.69 -0.47 8.16
N ALA A 29 -4.70 0.86 8.22
CA ALA A 29 -5.62 1.60 9.09
C ALA A 29 -7.10 1.35 8.73
N VAL A 30 -7.41 1.23 7.44
CA VAL A 30 -8.76 0.88 6.96
C VAL A 30 -9.11 -0.57 7.31
N CYS A 31 -8.17 -1.50 7.16
CA CYS A 31 -8.36 -2.89 7.60
C CYS A 31 -8.66 -2.98 9.11
N GLU A 32 -7.94 -2.23 9.94
CA GLU A 32 -8.21 -2.14 11.38
C GLU A 32 -9.61 -1.58 11.66
N ALA A 33 -10.05 -0.56 10.90
CA ALA A 33 -11.39 0.00 11.02
C ALA A 33 -12.48 -1.01 10.62
N TRP A 34 -12.26 -1.80 9.57
CA TRP A 34 -13.17 -2.87 9.16
C TRP A 34 -13.23 -4.02 10.16
N ALA A 35 -12.10 -4.39 10.76
CA ALA A 35 -12.06 -5.38 11.84
C ALA A 35 -12.84 -4.92 13.07
N ARG A 36 -12.72 -3.66 13.49
CA ARG A 36 -13.56 -3.07 14.55
C ARG A 36 -15.05 -3.12 14.24
N ARG A 37 -15.42 -3.11 12.96
CA ARG A 37 -16.81 -3.26 12.48
C ARG A 37 -17.22 -4.71 12.20
N GLY A 38 -16.39 -5.69 12.54
CA GLY A 38 -16.68 -7.12 12.37
C GLY A 38 -16.70 -7.60 10.91
N ARG A 39 -16.09 -6.85 9.97
CA ARG A 39 -16.02 -7.23 8.55
C ARG A 39 -14.76 -8.01 8.19
N ILE A 40 -13.68 -7.81 8.93
CA ILE A 40 -12.43 -8.56 8.81
C ILE A 40 -12.24 -9.38 10.08
N PRO A 41 -12.05 -10.71 9.99
CA PRO A 41 -11.76 -11.54 11.15
C PRO A 41 -10.45 -11.13 11.84
N PRO A 42 -10.34 -11.21 13.18
CA PRO A 42 -9.12 -10.84 13.91
C PRO A 42 -7.85 -11.57 13.44
N GLU A 43 -7.97 -12.84 13.07
CA GLU A 43 -6.90 -13.66 12.53
C GLU A 43 -6.39 -13.12 11.17
N ALA A 44 -7.31 -12.71 10.29
CA ALA A 44 -6.94 -12.11 9.01
C ALA A 44 -6.29 -10.74 9.20
N LEU A 45 -6.71 -9.95 10.20
CA LEU A 45 -6.05 -8.69 10.53
C LEU A 45 -4.63 -8.92 11.06
N ALA A 46 -4.41 -9.97 11.86
CA ALA A 46 -3.07 -10.33 12.33
C ALA A 46 -2.15 -10.71 11.16
N GLU A 47 -2.63 -11.56 10.24
CA GLU A 47 -1.90 -11.91 9.01
C GLU A 47 -1.56 -10.67 8.16
N ILE A 48 -2.52 -9.75 7.98
CA ILE A 48 -2.27 -8.49 7.26
C ILE A 48 -1.18 -7.66 7.94
N ARG A 49 -1.21 -7.53 9.27
CA ARG A 49 -0.20 -6.74 10.01
C ARG A 49 1.18 -7.36 9.95
N ASP A 50 1.27 -8.68 10.08
CA ASP A 50 2.55 -9.39 10.05
C ASP A 50 3.17 -9.40 8.65
N GLY A 51 2.33 -9.42 7.59
CA GLY A 51 2.75 -9.44 6.20
C GLY A 51 2.71 -8.07 5.49
N ALA A 52 2.36 -6.98 6.18
CA ALA A 52 2.22 -5.64 5.59
C ALA A 52 3.58 -5.12 5.13
N ALA A 53 3.94 -5.46 3.90
CA ALA A 53 5.18 -5.07 3.24
C ALA A 53 4.94 -4.93 1.73
N PHE A 54 5.87 -4.27 1.06
CA PHE A 54 5.89 -4.11 -0.39
C PHE A 54 7.34 -4.03 -0.89
N ASP A 55 7.52 -4.12 -2.20
CA ASP A 55 8.78 -3.82 -2.87
C ASP A 55 8.52 -2.78 -3.97
N ALA A 56 9.12 -1.58 -3.84
CA ALA A 56 8.88 -0.50 -4.79
C ALA A 56 9.32 -0.85 -6.22
N GLY A 57 10.41 -1.60 -6.38
CA GLY A 57 10.87 -2.07 -7.68
C GLY A 57 9.87 -3.01 -8.32
N ARG A 58 9.34 -3.96 -7.54
CA ARG A 58 8.32 -4.93 -7.95
C ARG A 58 7.03 -4.24 -8.37
N ILE A 59 6.61 -3.20 -7.65
CA ILE A 59 5.43 -2.39 -8.02
C ILE A 59 5.64 -1.76 -9.40
N LEU A 60 6.79 -1.10 -9.62
CA LEU A 60 7.09 -0.46 -10.90
C LEU A 60 7.17 -1.49 -12.04
N GLU A 61 7.65 -2.71 -11.79
CA GLU A 61 7.62 -3.79 -12.78
C GLU A 61 6.19 -4.21 -13.14
N ILE A 62 5.33 -4.45 -12.15
CA ILE A 62 3.94 -4.85 -12.36
C ILE A 62 3.17 -3.74 -13.10
N GLU A 63 3.40 -2.48 -12.74
CA GLU A 63 2.76 -1.32 -13.35
C GLU A 63 3.00 -1.26 -14.86
N ARG A 64 4.19 -1.64 -15.34
CA ARG A 64 4.48 -1.70 -16.78
C ARG A 64 3.56 -2.64 -17.55
N THR A 65 3.02 -3.66 -16.87
CA THR A 65 2.06 -4.60 -17.45
C THR A 65 0.62 -4.13 -17.24
N VAL A 66 0.23 -3.82 -16.01
CA VAL A 66 -1.17 -3.52 -15.66
C VAL A 66 -1.59 -2.08 -16.00
N ARG A 67 -0.61 -1.18 -16.19
CA ARG A 67 -0.78 0.25 -16.48
C ARG A 67 -1.66 1.00 -15.48
N HIS A 68 -1.59 0.56 -14.22
CA HIS A 68 -2.30 1.15 -13.10
C HIS A 68 -1.48 0.94 -11.82
N ASP A 69 -1.02 2.03 -11.24
CA ASP A 69 -0.17 2.09 -10.06
C ASP A 69 -0.80 1.45 -8.81
N VAL A 70 -2.05 1.77 -8.47
CA VAL A 70 -2.74 1.18 -7.31
C VAL A 70 -2.90 -0.34 -7.47
N ILE A 71 -3.26 -0.83 -8.66
CA ILE A 71 -3.34 -2.28 -8.91
C ILE A 71 -1.96 -2.92 -8.75
N ALA A 72 -0.90 -2.28 -9.24
CA ALA A 72 0.46 -2.77 -9.10
C ALA A 72 0.91 -2.82 -7.63
N PHE A 73 0.61 -1.75 -6.87
CA PHE A 73 0.85 -1.67 -5.43
C PHE A 73 0.13 -2.79 -4.67
N LEU A 74 -1.18 -2.94 -4.87
CA LEU A 74 -1.98 -3.98 -4.21
C LEU A 74 -1.50 -5.40 -4.58
N THR A 75 -1.04 -5.60 -5.81
CA THR A 75 -0.45 -6.87 -6.23
C THR A 75 0.84 -7.17 -5.47
N SER A 76 1.74 -6.20 -5.33
CA SER A 76 2.97 -6.37 -4.54
C SER A 76 2.69 -6.64 -3.05
N VAL A 77 1.72 -5.94 -2.45
CA VAL A 77 1.32 -6.19 -1.06
C VAL A 77 0.71 -7.58 -0.90
N ALA A 78 -0.10 -8.02 -1.87
CA ALA A 78 -0.68 -9.36 -1.86
C ALA A 78 0.36 -10.48 -1.94
N GLU A 79 1.47 -10.27 -2.67
CA GLU A 79 2.62 -11.20 -2.71
C GLU A 79 3.26 -11.42 -1.32
N HIS A 80 3.21 -10.42 -0.43
CA HIS A 80 3.76 -10.50 0.94
C HIS A 80 2.75 -11.03 1.96
N VAL A 81 1.51 -10.55 1.91
CA VAL A 81 0.45 -10.89 2.89
C VAL A 81 -0.17 -12.26 2.61
N GLY A 82 -0.22 -12.69 1.33
CA GLY A 82 -0.86 -13.95 0.96
C GLY A 82 -2.40 -13.87 1.00
N PRO A 83 -3.11 -14.94 1.39
CA PRO A 83 -4.58 -15.05 1.23
C PRO A 83 -5.42 -13.99 1.96
N ALA A 84 -4.91 -13.41 3.05
CA ALA A 84 -5.60 -12.34 3.77
C ALA A 84 -5.64 -11.02 2.99
N SER A 85 -4.81 -10.85 1.97
CA SER A 85 -4.79 -9.66 1.10
C SER A 85 -6.13 -9.38 0.40
N ARG A 86 -7.02 -10.38 0.29
CA ARG A 86 -8.40 -10.23 -0.20
C ARG A 86 -9.24 -9.18 0.55
N PHE A 87 -8.82 -8.80 1.76
CA PHE A 87 -9.48 -7.78 2.57
C PHE A 87 -8.85 -6.38 2.42
N ILE A 88 -7.66 -6.28 1.83
CA ILE A 88 -7.00 -5.01 1.54
C ILE A 88 -7.76 -4.32 0.40
N HIS A 89 -7.88 -3.00 0.47
CA HIS A 89 -8.65 -2.16 -0.44
C HIS A 89 -10.17 -2.42 -0.47
N LEU A 90 -10.71 -3.16 0.52
CA LEU A 90 -12.12 -3.52 0.55
C LEU A 90 -13.03 -2.29 0.68
N GLY A 91 -13.80 -2.03 -0.38
CA GLY A 91 -14.79 -0.95 -0.42
C GLY A 91 -14.20 0.43 -0.68
N MET A 92 -12.93 0.51 -1.07
CA MET A 92 -12.26 1.76 -1.43
C MET A 92 -12.13 1.92 -2.95
N THR A 93 -11.86 3.15 -3.35
CA THR A 93 -11.40 3.52 -4.68
C THR A 93 -9.94 3.94 -4.62
N SER A 94 -9.26 4.02 -5.76
CA SER A 94 -7.87 4.47 -5.85
C SER A 94 -7.64 5.82 -5.16
N SER A 95 -8.54 6.79 -5.35
CA SER A 95 -8.38 8.12 -4.75
C SER A 95 -8.40 8.14 -3.23
N ASP A 96 -9.10 7.19 -2.59
CA ASP A 96 -9.14 7.12 -1.12
C ASP A 96 -7.74 6.90 -0.52
N ILE A 97 -6.85 6.21 -1.25
CA ILE A 97 -5.45 6.00 -0.83
C ILE A 97 -4.49 7.03 -1.42
N LEU A 98 -4.77 7.56 -2.62
CA LEU A 98 -3.89 8.53 -3.29
C LEU A 98 -3.92 9.90 -2.61
N ASP A 99 -5.10 10.31 -2.14
CA ASP A 99 -5.38 11.69 -1.71
C ASP A 99 -5.36 11.87 -0.17
N THR A 100 -5.28 10.78 0.59
CA THR A 100 -5.20 10.78 2.08
C THR A 100 -3.77 10.91 2.55
#